data_AF-A0A7Y5JX00-F1
#
_entry.id   AF-A0A7Y5JX00-F1
#
_cell.length_a   1.000
_cell.length_b   1.000
_cell.length_c   1.000
_cell.angle_alpha   90.00
_cell.angle_beta   90.00
_cell.angle_gamma   90.00
#
_symmetry.space_group_name_H-M   'P 1'
#
loop_
_entity.id
_entity.type
_entity.pdbx_description
1 polymer ?
#
loop_
_entity_poly.entity_id
_entity_poly.type
_entity_poly.pdbx_seq_one_letter_code
_entity_poly.pdbx_strand_id
1 'polypeptide(L)' 'MVADIRSHDLAHTPGVGESLDWASALHMLGVMSLDLDVARETLTALVKDADDQHTVIDHLDELAAATGT' A
#
# COMPACT_ATOMS: atom_id res chain seq x y z
N MET A 1 -3.66 -0.20 4.66
CA MET A 1 -3.42 -1.64 4.32
C MET A 1 -3.87 -1.90 2.88
N VAL A 2 -3.49 -3.04 2.28
CA VAL A 2 -3.92 -3.38 0.89
C VAL A 2 -5.45 -3.35 0.76
N ALA A 3 -6.19 -3.78 1.79
CA ALA A 3 -7.66 -3.69 1.80
C ALA A 3 -8.19 -2.26 1.67
N ASP A 4 -7.53 -1.28 2.29
CA ASP A 4 -7.92 0.14 2.20
C ASP A 4 -7.69 0.67 0.78
N ILE A 5 -6.55 0.34 0.18
CA ILE A 5 -6.21 0.71 -1.21
C ILE A 5 -7.19 0.10 -2.21
N ARG A 6 -7.69 -1.13 -1.97
CA ARG A 6 -8.69 -1.77 -2.84
C ARG A 6 -10.06 -1.11 -2.82
N SER A 7 -10.31 -0.24 -1.85
CA SER A 7 -11.57 0.52 -1.75
C SER A 7 -11.52 1.82 -2.58
N HIS A 8 -10.36 2.17 -3.15
CA HIS A 8 -10.21 3.28 -4.09
C HIS A 8 -10.48 2.84 -5.53
N ASP A 9 -10.91 3.78 -6.37
CA ASP A 9 -11.25 3.57 -7.78
C ASP A 9 -9.99 3.46 -8.65
N LEU A 10 -9.15 2.47 -8.35
CA LEU A 10 -7.93 2.19 -9.10
C LEU A 10 -8.30 1.58 -10.45
N ALA A 11 -7.61 2.01 -11.51
CA ALA A 11 -7.75 1.42 -12.85
C ALA A 11 -7.43 -0.09 -12.85
N HIS A 12 -6.54 -0.52 -11.95
CA HIS A 12 -6.29 -1.93 -11.68
C HIS A 12 -6.13 -2.23 -10.19
N THR A 13 -7.20 -2.74 -9.59
CA THR A 13 -7.20 -3.15 -8.19
C THR A 13 -6.27 -4.36 -7.95
N PRO A 14 -5.33 -4.30 -6.98
CA PRO A 14 -4.50 -5.44 -6.64
C PRO A 14 -5.33 -6.66 -6.24
N GLY A 15 -4.95 -7.82 -6.75
CA GLY A 15 -5.54 -9.12 -6.42
C GLY A 15 -5.06 -9.67 -5.08
N VAL A 16 -5.69 -10.78 -4.65
CA VAL A 16 -5.27 -11.51 -3.44
C VAL A 16 -3.87 -12.11 -3.61
N GLY A 17 -3.54 -12.62 -4.80
CA GLY A 17 -2.20 -13.15 -5.11
C GLY A 17 -1.12 -12.08 -4.96
N GLU A 18 -1.30 -10.92 -5.60
CA GLU A 18 -0.38 -9.78 -5.51
C GLU A 18 -0.21 -9.29 -4.06
N SER A 19 -1.27 -9.34 -3.25
CA SER A 19 -1.21 -9.01 -1.82
C SER A 19 -0.35 -10.01 -1.03
N LEU A 20 -0.43 -11.30 -1.35
CA LEU A 20 0.35 -12.36 -0.69
C LEU A 20 1.81 -12.33 -1.12
N ASP A 21 2.09 -12.04 -2.40
CA ASP A 21 3.44 -11.86 -2.90
C ASP A 21 4.12 -10.67 -2.22
N TRP A 22 3.42 -9.54 -2.09
CA TRP A 22 3.92 -8.37 -1.35
C TRP A 22 4.20 -8.69 0.13
N ALA A 23 3.27 -9.33 0.83
CA ALA A 23 3.48 -9.72 2.23
C ALA A 23 4.67 -10.69 2.38
N SER A 24 4.84 -11.61 1.43
CA SER A 24 5.98 -12.53 1.41
C SER A 24 7.30 -11.80 1.16
N ALA A 25 7.31 -10.80 0.27
CA ALA A 25 8.48 -9.96 0.01
C ALA A 25 8.88 -9.17 1.25
N LEU A 26 7.92 -8.55 1.95
CA LEU A 26 8.17 -7.85 3.23
C LEU A 26 8.78 -8.81 4.27
N HIS A 27 8.21 -10.01 4.41
CA HIS A 27 8.73 -11.01 5.32
C HIS A 27 10.17 -11.43 4.98
N MET A 28 10.48 -11.65 3.70
CA MET A 28 11.84 -11.96 3.24
C MET A 28 12.82 -10.81 3.49
N LEU A 29 12.37 -9.56 3.43
CA LEU A 29 13.17 -8.37 3.73
C LEU A 29 13.36 -8.12 5.23
N GLY A 30 12.81 -8.98 6.10
CA GLY A 30 12.92 -8.82 7.55
C GLY A 30 11.94 -7.80 8.13
N VAL A 31 10.98 -7.32 7.34
CA VAL A 31 9.94 -6.41 7.80
C VAL A 31 8.90 -7.21 8.60
N MET A 32 8.88 -7.00 9.91
CA MET A 32 8.03 -7.76 10.85
C MET A 32 6.80 -6.97 11.34
N SER A 33 6.75 -5.67 11.06
CA SER A 33 5.62 -4.80 11.35
C SER A 33 5.36 -3.91 10.14
N LEU A 34 4.09 -3.61 9.90
CA LEU A 34 3.66 -2.70 8.85
C LEU A 34 3.22 -1.39 9.48
N ASP A 35 4.10 -0.40 9.46
CA ASP A 35 3.74 1.00 9.74
C ASP A 35 3.49 1.76 8.43
N LEU A 36 3.11 3.03 8.55
CA LEU A 36 2.77 3.86 7.41
C LEU A 36 3.95 4.20 6.52
N ASP A 37 5.17 4.26 7.06
CA ASP A 37 6.38 4.54 6.28
C ASP A 37 6.69 3.33 5.38
N VAL A 38 6.73 2.14 5.98
CA VAL A 38 6.86 0.86 5.24
C VAL A 38 5.76 0.70 4.19
N ALA A 39 4.51 1.04 4.55
CA ALA A 39 3.39 0.99 3.63
C ALA A 39 3.59 1.94 2.43
N ARG A 40 4.05 3.17 2.67
CA ARG A 40 4.32 4.19 1.63
C ARG A 40 5.43 3.79 0.69
N GLU A 41 6.50 3.20 1.22
CA GLU A 41 7.65 2.76 0.40
C GLU A 41 7.34 1.55 -0.47
N THR A 42 6.37 0.71 -0.07
CA THR A 42 6.21 -0.63 -0.68
C THR A 42 4.86 -0.90 -1.33
N LEU A 43 3.78 -0.20 -0.96
CA LEU A 43 2.44 -0.47 -1.51
C LEU A 43 2.28 0.00 -2.95
N THR A 44 3.04 1.01 -3.37
CA THR A 44 3.05 1.48 -4.77
C THR A 44 3.52 0.40 -5.74
N ALA A 45 4.30 -0.58 -5.26
CA ALA A 45 4.73 -1.73 -6.06
C ALA A 45 3.57 -2.64 -6.52
N LEU A 46 2.41 -2.59 -5.86
CA LEU A 46 1.21 -3.32 -6.28
C LEU A 46 0.40 -2.56 -7.33
N VAL A 47 0.67 -1.27 -7.53
CA VAL A 47 -0.13 -0.38 -8.37
C VAL A 47 0.60 -0.15 -9.69
N LYS A 48 -0.06 -0.47 -10.80
CA LYS A 48 0.55 -0.48 -12.13
C LYS A 48 0.53 0.89 -12.81
N ASP A 49 -0.48 1.70 -12.50
CA ASP A 49 -0.68 3.03 -13.06
C ASP A 49 -0.05 4.11 -12.16
N ALA A 50 0.62 5.09 -12.78
CA ALA A 50 1.36 6.11 -12.04
C ALA A 50 0.44 7.15 -11.37
N ASP A 51 -0.72 7.46 -11.96
CA ASP A 51 -1.71 8.35 -11.35
C ASP A 51 -2.40 7.65 -10.17
N ASP A 52 -2.65 6.35 -10.32
CA ASP A 52 -3.13 5.51 -9.21
C ASP A 52 -2.10 5.39 -8.07
N GLN A 53 -0.80 5.33 -8.39
CA GLN A 53 0.26 5.35 -7.37
C GLN A 53 0.23 6.66 -6.57
N HIS A 54 -0.01 7.80 -7.24
CA HIS A 54 -0.16 9.09 -6.57
C HIS A 54 -1.37 9.09 -5.62
N THR A 55 -2.51 8.60 -6.11
CA THR A 55 -3.74 8.45 -5.30
C THR A 55 -3.50 7.62 -4.04
N VAL A 56 -2.73 6.53 -4.15
CA VAL A 56 -2.38 5.69 -3.01
C VAL A 56 -1.45 6.40 -2.02
N ILE A 57 -0.46 7.15 -2.50
CA ILE A 57 0.45 7.91 -1.63
C ILE A 57 -0.32 8.99 -0.87
N ASP A 58 -1.15 9.78 -1.56
CA ASP A 58 -1.96 10.84 -0.95
C ASP A 58 -2.86 10.27 0.16
N HIS A 59 -3.49 9.11 -0.09
CA HIS A 59 -4.32 8.46 0.91
C HIS A 59 -3.53 7.98 2.13
N LEU A 60 -2.31 7.46 1.94
CA LEU A 60 -1.45 7.05 3.06
C LEU A 60 -1.02 8.27 3.90
N ASP A 61 -0.85 9.43 3.28
CA ASP A 61 -0.53 10.68 3.97
C ASP A 61 -1.69 11.21 4.80
N GLU A 62 -2.91 11.13 4.27
CA GLU A 62 -4.11 11.44 5.03
C GLU A 62 -4.25 10.55 6.26
N LEU A 63 -3.99 9.25 6.13
CA LEU A 63 -4.02 8.30 7.25
C LEU A 63 -2.92 8.60 8.30
N ALA A 64 -1.73 9.00 7.85
CA ALA A 64 -0.64 9.42 8.73
C ALA A 64 -1.00 10.67 9.53
N ALA A 65 -1.60 11.67 8.89
CA ALA A 65 -2.07 12.89 9.53
C ALA A 65 -3.21 12.61 10.53
N ALA A 66 -4.12 11.69 10.20
CA ALA A 66 -5.23 11.31 11.07
C ALA A 66 -4.81 10.51 12.32
N THR A 67 -3.73 9.73 12.23
CA THR A 67 -3.22 8.89 13.33
C THR A 67 -2.26 9.66 14.25
N GLY A 68 -1.78 10.83 13.83
CA GLY A 68 -0.89 11.70 14.61
C GLY A 68 -1.57 12.61 15.65
N THR A 69 -2.85 12.39 15.98
CA THR A 69 -3.62 13.07 17.04
C THR A 69 -3.95 12.11 18.17
#